data_AF-A0A950ARY4-F1
#
_entry.id   AF-A0A950ARY4-F1
#
_cell.length_a   1.000
_cell.length_b   1.000
_cell.length_c   1.000
_cell.angle_alpha   90.00
_cell.angle_beta   90.00
_cell.angle_gamma   90.00
#
_symmetry.space_group_name_H-M   'P 1'
#
loop_
_entity.id
_entity.type
_entity.pdbx_description
1 polymer ?
#
loop_
_entity_poly.entity_id
_entity_poly.type
_entity_poly.pdbx_seq_one_letter_code
_entity_poly.pdbx_strand_id
1 'polypeptide(L)'
;MTETEPIAIVGMACEYPEARSPTELWENALAQRRAFRRLPPERLRVEDYYAPGRDAPDRTYAVEAALIEGYEFDRVGFRVAGGAFRAADPAHWLALDVAARALADAGFDRGAGLPREATGVYLGNTLTGEFSRADVLRLRWPYVSRVLDAALRGEGWSPTRRREFLDGLEAEYKAPFAPVGEETLAGGLSNTIAGRICNHFDLKGGGYTVDGACASSLLAV
;
A
#
# COMPACT_ATOMS: atom_id res chain seq x y z
N MET A 1 -24.03 -9.38 -35.50
CA MET A 1 -23.42 -8.69 -34.35
C MET A 1 -23.78 -9.49 -33.14
N THR A 2 -22.81 -10.10 -32.46
CA THR A 2 -23.06 -10.73 -31.16
C THR A 2 -23.40 -9.61 -30.19
N GLU A 3 -24.64 -9.62 -29.69
CA GLU A 3 -25.06 -8.75 -28.60
C GLU A 3 -24.18 -9.08 -27.40
N THR A 4 -23.45 -8.10 -26.88
CA THR A 4 -22.66 -8.25 -25.66
C THR A 4 -23.61 -8.36 -24.48
N GLU A 5 -23.56 -9.47 -23.76
CA GLU A 5 -24.32 -9.64 -22.52
C GLU A 5 -23.93 -8.54 -21.50
N PRO A 6 -24.89 -7.84 -20.89
CA PRO A 6 -24.60 -6.87 -19.85
C PRO A 6 -23.94 -7.52 -18.62
N ILE A 7 -22.99 -6.80 -18.00
CA ILE A 7 -22.36 -7.20 -16.74
C ILE A 7 -23.15 -6.62 -15.57
N ALA A 8 -23.46 -7.46 -14.58
CA ALA A 8 -24.10 -7.05 -13.34
C ALA A 8 -23.09 -6.93 -12.19
N ILE A 9 -23.21 -5.87 -11.41
CA ILE A 9 -22.52 -5.75 -10.11
C ILE A 9 -23.40 -6.44 -9.07
N VAL A 10 -22.94 -7.57 -8.54
CA VAL A 10 -23.72 -8.43 -7.62
C VAL A 10 -23.29 -8.33 -6.16
N GLY A 11 -22.18 -7.64 -5.87
CA GLY A 11 -21.74 -7.34 -4.51
C GLY A 11 -20.68 -6.25 -4.47
N MET A 12 -20.60 -5.54 -3.36
CA MET A 12 -19.71 -4.40 -3.18
C MET A 12 -19.25 -4.26 -1.72
N ALA A 13 -18.02 -3.78 -1.56
CA ALA A 13 -17.48 -3.36 -0.28
C ALA A 13 -16.48 -2.23 -0.50
N CYS A 14 -16.21 -1.45 0.54
CA CYS A 14 -15.21 -0.41 0.47
C CYS A 14 -14.59 -0.10 1.83
N GLU A 15 -13.44 0.58 1.77
CA GLU A 15 -12.80 1.21 2.91
C GLU A 15 -12.29 2.57 2.44
N TYR A 16 -12.84 3.63 3.01
CA TYR A 16 -12.53 5.02 2.71
C TYR A 16 -12.31 5.80 4.02
N PRO A 17 -11.70 6.99 3.96
CA PRO A 17 -11.70 7.90 5.10
C PRO A 17 -13.13 8.13 5.60
N GLU A 18 -13.37 7.81 6.88
CA GLU A 18 -14.67 7.91 7.55
C GLU A 18 -15.82 7.07 6.95
N ALA A 19 -15.53 6.04 6.14
CA ALA A 19 -16.54 5.10 5.66
C ALA A 19 -15.97 3.68 5.45
N ARG A 20 -16.53 2.70 6.15
CA ARG A 20 -16.15 1.29 6.14
C ARG A 20 -17.11 0.41 5.34
N SER A 21 -18.13 1.02 4.73
CA SER A 21 -19.13 0.33 3.92
C SER A 21 -19.69 1.25 2.82
N PRO A 22 -20.24 0.68 1.74
CA PRO A 22 -20.94 1.46 0.71
C PRO A 22 -22.07 2.32 1.27
N THR A 23 -22.77 1.84 2.30
CA THR A 23 -23.83 2.58 3.00
C THR A 23 -23.25 3.81 3.71
N GLU A 24 -22.20 3.66 4.50
CA GLU A 24 -21.55 4.79 5.18
C GLU A 24 -20.98 5.80 4.17
N LEU A 25 -20.38 5.31 3.08
CA LEU A 25 -19.89 6.18 2.01
C LEU A 25 -21.03 6.99 1.37
N TRP A 26 -22.18 6.34 1.13
CA TRP A 26 -23.36 6.99 0.60
C TRP A 26 -23.92 8.05 1.55
N GLU A 27 -24.02 7.74 2.84
CA GLU A 27 -24.42 8.69 3.88
C GLU A 27 -23.48 9.90 3.95
N ASN A 28 -22.17 9.66 3.86
CA ASN A 28 -21.17 10.73 3.82
C ASN A 28 -21.36 11.64 2.60
N ALA A 29 -21.64 11.06 1.43
CA ALA A 29 -21.90 11.81 0.20
C ALA A 29 -23.17 12.66 0.30
N LEU A 30 -24.27 12.09 0.80
CA LEU A 30 -25.53 12.81 1.02
C LEU A 30 -25.40 13.95 2.03
N ALA A 31 -24.63 13.72 3.09
CA ALA A 31 -24.35 14.71 4.13
C ALA A 31 -23.24 15.71 3.73
N GLN A 32 -22.66 15.58 2.53
CA GLN A 32 -21.54 16.39 2.03
C GLN A 32 -20.35 16.45 3.01
N ARG A 33 -20.10 15.34 3.72
CA ARG A 33 -19.02 15.27 4.73
C ARG A 33 -17.65 15.38 4.07
N ARG A 34 -16.72 16.05 4.77
CA ARG A 34 -15.33 16.23 4.35
C ARG A 34 -14.42 15.55 5.36
N ALA A 35 -13.84 14.42 4.98
CA ALA A 35 -12.92 13.66 5.81
C ALA A 35 -11.47 14.20 5.79
N PHE A 36 -11.23 15.36 5.18
CA PHE A 36 -9.90 16.00 5.17
C PHE A 36 -9.62 16.58 6.55
N ARG A 37 -8.41 16.31 7.04
CA ARG A 37 -7.89 16.82 8.31
C ARG A 37 -6.39 17.03 8.21
N ARG A 38 -5.81 17.65 9.22
CA ARG A 38 -4.36 17.81 9.30
C ARG A 38 -3.65 16.45 9.30
N LEU A 39 -2.56 16.37 8.52
CA LEU A 39 -1.70 15.18 8.47
C LEU A 39 -1.15 14.85 9.87
N PRO A 40 -1.28 13.60 10.34
CA PRO A 40 -0.63 13.15 11.56
C PRO A 40 0.91 13.19 11.41
N PRO A 41 1.67 13.60 12.45
CA PRO A 41 3.13 13.61 12.40
C PRO A 41 3.77 12.26 12.05
N GLU A 42 3.09 11.16 12.39
CA GLU A 42 3.52 9.79 12.10
C GLU A 42 3.43 9.44 10.61
N ARG A 43 2.61 10.17 9.83
CA ARG A 43 2.49 10.02 8.36
C ARG A 43 3.45 10.92 7.62
N LEU A 44 3.52 12.17 8.04
CA LEU A 44 4.42 13.16 7.50
C LEU A 44 4.69 14.19 8.57
N ARG A 45 5.95 14.28 9.02
CA ARG A 45 6.35 15.35 9.94
C ARG A 45 6.42 16.67 9.17
N VAL A 46 5.32 17.40 9.18
CA VAL A 46 5.11 18.63 8.38
C VAL A 46 6.26 19.63 8.58
N GLU A 47 6.85 19.69 9.76
CA GLU A 47 7.98 20.57 10.09
C GLU A 47 9.22 20.34 9.21
N ASP A 48 9.43 19.13 8.70
CA ASP A 48 10.58 18.80 7.84
C ASP A 48 10.35 19.17 6.37
N TYR A 49 9.08 19.19 5.95
CA TYR A 49 8.71 19.23 4.54
C TYR A 49 7.91 20.48 4.16
N TYR A 50 7.41 21.25 5.12
CA TYR A 50 6.56 22.40 4.82
C TYR A 50 7.34 23.59 4.28
N ALA A 51 6.80 24.21 3.25
CA ALA A 51 7.15 25.57 2.87
C ALA A 51 5.90 26.34 2.41
N PRO A 52 5.80 27.64 2.71
CA PRO A 52 4.77 28.46 2.12
C PRO A 52 5.05 28.65 0.62
N GLY A 53 4.08 28.29 -0.23
CA GLY A 53 4.17 28.45 -1.69
C GLY A 53 4.48 27.15 -2.45
N ARG A 54 4.40 27.22 -3.78
CA ARG A 54 4.52 26.04 -4.67
C ARG A 54 5.92 25.85 -5.25
N ASP A 55 6.81 26.82 -5.05
CA ASP A 55 8.08 26.91 -5.76
C ASP A 55 9.28 26.43 -4.94
N ALA A 56 9.09 26.10 -3.65
CA ALA A 56 10.15 25.60 -2.79
C ALA A 56 10.50 24.15 -3.20
N PRO A 57 11.74 23.87 -3.66
CA PRO A 57 12.15 22.52 -4.05
C PRO A 57 12.08 21.55 -2.87
N ASP A 58 11.66 20.32 -3.13
CA ASP A 58 11.59 19.24 -2.13
C ASP A 58 10.77 19.59 -0.88
N ARG A 59 9.75 20.44 -1.05
CA ARG A 59 8.81 20.88 -0.01
C ARG A 59 7.37 20.72 -0.46
N THR A 60 6.46 20.67 0.50
CA THR A 60 5.01 20.63 0.30
C THR A 60 4.35 21.82 0.97
N TYR A 61 3.32 22.38 0.33
CA TYR A 61 2.42 23.34 0.95
C TYR A 61 1.15 22.65 1.51
N ALA A 62 0.93 21.38 1.17
CA ALA A 62 -0.23 20.61 1.62
C ALA A 62 0.03 20.04 3.01
N VAL A 63 -0.87 20.35 3.94
CA VAL A 63 -0.82 19.93 5.36
C VAL A 63 -2.05 19.12 5.77
N GLU A 64 -2.98 18.90 4.84
CA GLU A 64 -4.23 18.16 5.06
C GLU A 64 -4.34 16.96 4.13
N ALA A 65 -4.95 15.89 4.62
CA ALA A 65 -5.27 14.68 3.86
C ALA A 65 -6.53 14.02 4.45
N ALA A 66 -7.20 13.21 3.63
CA ALA A 66 -8.21 12.27 4.10
C ALA A 66 -7.55 10.89 4.21
N LEU A 67 -7.55 10.30 5.41
CA LEU A 67 -6.82 9.07 5.71
C LEU A 67 -7.76 8.03 6.31
N ILE A 68 -7.55 6.76 5.94
CA ILE A 68 -8.16 5.63 6.63
C ILE A 68 -7.51 5.52 8.02
N GLU A 69 -8.34 5.38 9.06
CA GLU A 69 -7.92 5.31 10.46
C GLU A 69 -8.50 4.10 11.19
N GLY A 70 -7.69 3.54 12.09
CA GLY A 70 -8.07 2.39 12.91
C GLY A 70 -8.44 1.16 12.08
N TYR A 71 -7.88 1.03 10.87
CA TYR A 71 -8.01 -0.18 10.07
C TYR A 71 -7.16 -1.29 10.69
N GLU A 72 -7.80 -2.42 10.95
CA GLU A 72 -7.17 -3.63 11.44
C GLU A 72 -7.49 -4.78 10.50
N PHE A 73 -6.48 -5.60 10.22
CA PHE A 73 -6.65 -6.78 9.38
C PHE A 73 -6.61 -8.05 10.24
N ASP A 74 -7.65 -8.88 10.16
CA ASP A 74 -7.70 -10.18 10.85
C ASP A 74 -6.78 -11.21 10.18
N ARG A 75 -5.48 -11.04 10.38
CA ARG A 75 -4.47 -11.95 9.82
C ARG A 75 -4.68 -13.40 10.22
N VAL A 76 -5.30 -13.68 11.38
CA VAL A 76 -5.50 -15.04 11.88
C VAL A 76 -6.66 -15.69 11.14
N GLY A 77 -7.79 -14.97 11.00
CA GLY A 77 -8.92 -15.41 10.19
C GLY A 77 -8.54 -15.65 8.73
N PHE A 78 -7.70 -14.79 8.15
CA PHE A 78 -7.20 -14.94 6.79
C PHE A 78 -6.01 -15.90 6.63
N ARG A 79 -5.52 -16.50 7.71
CA ARG A 79 -4.36 -17.44 7.74
C ARG A 79 -3.08 -16.83 7.14
N VAL A 80 -2.85 -15.55 7.36
CA VAL A 80 -1.66 -14.82 6.92
C VAL A 80 -0.55 -14.94 7.96
N ALA A 81 0.61 -15.45 7.54
CA ALA A 81 1.80 -15.56 8.39
C ALA A 81 2.29 -14.18 8.83
N GLY A 82 2.79 -14.07 10.07
CA GLY A 82 3.25 -12.80 10.63
C GLY A 82 4.43 -12.17 9.88
N GLY A 83 5.30 -12.98 9.27
CA GLY A 83 6.38 -12.50 8.41
C GLY A 83 5.84 -11.83 7.15
N ALA A 84 4.90 -12.46 6.45
CA ALA A 84 4.24 -11.89 5.28
C ALA A 84 3.51 -10.60 5.63
N PHE A 85 2.73 -10.60 6.71
CA PHE A 85 1.97 -9.43 7.16
C PHE A 85 2.83 -8.17 7.34
N ARG A 86 4.00 -8.30 7.98
CA ARG A 86 4.92 -7.18 8.22
C ARG A 86 5.73 -6.75 7.00
N ALA A 87 5.88 -7.63 6.01
CA ALA A 87 6.75 -7.41 4.85
C ALA A 87 5.98 -6.89 3.62
N ALA A 88 4.65 -6.87 3.67
CA ALA A 88 3.82 -6.44 2.54
C ALA A 88 3.20 -5.06 2.78
N ASP A 89 3.04 -4.31 1.69
CA ASP A 89 2.31 -3.06 1.70
C ASP A 89 0.87 -3.29 2.24
N PRO A 90 0.36 -2.42 3.13
CA PRO A 90 -1.00 -2.53 3.65
C PRO A 90 -2.08 -2.68 2.57
N ALA A 91 -1.85 -2.20 1.35
CA ALA A 91 -2.74 -2.39 0.21
C ALA A 91 -3.05 -3.88 -0.09
N HIS A 92 -2.12 -4.81 0.19
CA HIS A 92 -2.37 -6.24 0.04
C HIS A 92 -3.49 -6.72 0.96
N TRP A 93 -3.45 -6.28 2.21
CA TRP A 93 -4.37 -6.71 3.25
C TRP A 93 -5.72 -6.01 3.12
N LEU A 94 -5.70 -4.73 2.76
CA LEU A 94 -6.90 -3.97 2.45
C LEU A 94 -7.66 -4.59 1.26
N ALA A 95 -6.96 -4.93 0.18
CA ALA A 95 -7.59 -5.54 -0.99
C ALA A 95 -8.17 -6.92 -0.67
N LEU A 96 -7.46 -7.76 0.11
CA LEU A 96 -7.95 -9.07 0.51
C LEU A 96 -9.19 -8.99 1.40
N ASP A 97 -9.20 -8.09 2.39
CA ASP A 97 -10.35 -7.86 3.26
C ASP A 97 -11.56 -7.33 2.48
N VAL A 98 -11.37 -6.29 1.67
CA VAL A 98 -12.45 -5.69 0.87
C VAL A 98 -13.00 -6.70 -0.15
N ALA A 99 -12.14 -7.51 -0.78
CA ALA A 99 -12.59 -8.58 -1.68
C ALA A 99 -13.44 -9.62 -0.94
N ALA A 100 -13.03 -10.03 0.27
CA ALA A 100 -13.82 -10.95 1.09
C ALA A 100 -15.20 -10.40 1.44
N ARG A 101 -15.27 -9.12 1.83
CA ARG A 101 -16.52 -8.43 2.14
C ARG A 101 -17.42 -8.29 0.91
N ALA A 102 -16.87 -7.95 -0.25
CA ALA A 102 -17.63 -7.85 -1.50
C ALA A 102 -18.18 -9.21 -1.96
N LEU A 103 -17.41 -10.29 -1.78
CA LEU A 103 -17.88 -11.66 -2.03
C LEU A 103 -19.00 -12.07 -1.06
N ALA A 104 -18.88 -11.72 0.22
CA ALA A 104 -19.93 -11.98 1.21
C ALA A 104 -21.23 -11.21 0.89
N ASP A 105 -21.12 -9.95 0.47
CA ASP A 105 -22.26 -9.13 0.02
C ASP A 105 -22.96 -9.76 -1.22
N ALA A 106 -22.18 -10.37 -2.11
CA ALA A 106 -22.69 -11.16 -3.24
C ALA A 106 -23.25 -12.55 -2.86
N GLY A 107 -23.28 -12.92 -1.58
CA GLY A 107 -23.78 -14.21 -1.09
C GLY A 107 -22.75 -15.35 -1.10
N PHE A 108 -21.48 -15.05 -1.38
CA PHE A 108 -20.37 -16.01 -1.39
C PHE A 108 -19.50 -15.85 -0.13
N ASP A 109 -20.09 -16.02 1.05
CA ASP A 109 -19.36 -15.88 2.32
C ASP A 109 -18.14 -16.81 2.35
N ARG A 110 -16.97 -16.23 2.67
CA ARG A 110 -15.65 -16.90 2.63
C ARG A 110 -15.35 -17.62 1.31
N GLY A 111 -15.95 -17.18 0.20
CA GLY A 111 -15.83 -17.78 -1.12
C GLY A 111 -16.58 -19.11 -1.30
N ALA A 112 -17.48 -19.48 -0.38
CA ALA A 112 -18.28 -20.68 -0.50
C ALA A 112 -19.22 -20.60 -1.72
N GLY A 113 -19.19 -21.61 -2.58
CA GLY A 113 -20.05 -21.68 -3.77
C GLY A 113 -19.55 -20.90 -4.99
N LEU A 114 -18.40 -20.22 -4.91
CA LEU A 114 -17.81 -19.54 -6.07
C LEU A 114 -17.43 -20.54 -7.19
N PRO A 115 -17.69 -20.21 -8.47
CA PRO A 115 -17.19 -20.98 -9.60
C PRO A 115 -15.69 -20.72 -9.79
N ARG A 116 -14.86 -21.39 -8.98
CA ARG A 116 -13.41 -21.14 -8.87
C ARG A 116 -12.68 -21.15 -10.21
N GLU A 117 -13.04 -22.07 -11.10
CA GLU A 117 -12.42 -22.22 -12.42
C GLU A 117 -12.69 -21.05 -13.38
N ALA A 118 -13.80 -20.32 -13.16
CA ALA A 118 -14.25 -19.22 -14.01
C ALA A 118 -14.15 -17.85 -13.33
N THR A 119 -13.61 -17.78 -12.11
CA THR A 119 -13.48 -16.54 -11.34
C THR A 119 -12.06 -16.02 -11.41
N GLY A 120 -11.87 -14.80 -11.90
CA GLY A 120 -10.60 -14.08 -11.90
C GLY A 120 -10.64 -12.83 -11.02
N VAL A 121 -9.47 -12.26 -10.76
CA VAL A 121 -9.32 -11.02 -9.99
C VAL A 121 -8.64 -9.97 -10.86
N TYR A 122 -9.28 -8.82 -11.01
CA TYR A 122 -8.74 -7.65 -11.69
C TYR A 122 -8.61 -6.51 -10.69
N LEU A 123 -7.38 -5.99 -10.54
CA LEU A 123 -7.06 -4.98 -9.54
C LEU A 123 -6.44 -3.75 -10.19
N GLY A 124 -6.97 -2.56 -9.88
CA GLY A 124 -6.29 -1.30 -10.20
C GLY A 124 -5.31 -0.91 -9.09
N ASN A 125 -4.00 -0.93 -9.34
CA ASN A 125 -3.01 -0.54 -8.33
C ASN A 125 -1.64 -0.17 -8.92
N THR A 126 -1.11 1.00 -8.55
CA THR A 126 0.21 1.51 -8.96
C THR A 126 1.30 1.21 -7.91
N LEU A 127 0.91 0.88 -6.67
CA LEU A 127 1.81 0.60 -5.54
C LEU A 127 2.82 1.73 -5.25
N THR A 128 2.35 2.97 -5.36
CA THR A 128 3.13 4.19 -5.12
C THR A 128 3.03 4.69 -3.68
N GLY A 129 2.58 3.82 -2.76
CA GLY A 129 2.39 4.12 -1.35
C GLY A 129 3.69 4.43 -0.61
N GLU A 130 3.53 5.05 0.57
CA GLU A 130 4.62 5.38 1.49
C GLU A 130 5.43 4.14 1.90
N PHE A 131 4.75 3.03 2.21
CA PHE A 131 5.37 1.82 2.72
C PHE A 131 6.40 1.25 1.74
N SER A 132 6.01 0.96 0.50
CA SER A 132 6.94 0.43 -0.50
C SER A 132 8.04 1.39 -0.90
N ARG A 133 7.81 2.71 -0.84
CA ARG A 133 8.87 3.71 -1.03
C ARG A 133 9.87 3.71 0.13
N ALA A 134 9.39 3.60 1.36
CA ALA A 134 10.23 3.55 2.55
C ALA A 134 11.12 2.30 2.58
N ASP A 135 10.58 1.14 2.18
CA ASP A 135 11.34 -0.12 2.14
C ASP A 135 12.56 -0.06 1.21
N VAL A 136 12.44 0.68 0.09
CA VAL A 136 13.56 0.90 -0.83
C VAL A 136 14.71 1.64 -0.13
N LEU A 137 14.43 2.54 0.81
CA LEU A 137 15.48 3.32 1.49
C LEU A 137 16.47 2.42 2.23
N ARG A 138 16.00 1.35 2.88
CA ARG A 138 16.86 0.36 3.55
C ARG A 138 17.84 -0.29 2.57
N LEU A 139 17.35 -0.70 1.40
CA LEU A 139 18.13 -1.34 0.35
C LEU A 139 19.14 -0.38 -0.30
N ARG A 140 18.87 0.93 -0.25
CA ARG A 140 19.74 1.97 -0.79
C ARG A 140 20.87 2.39 0.14
N TRP A 141 21.04 1.75 1.31
CA TRP A 141 22.15 2.06 2.21
C TRP A 141 23.54 2.10 1.53
N PRO A 142 23.94 1.17 0.65
CA PRO A 142 25.25 1.27 -0.01
C PRO A 142 25.43 2.55 -0.83
N TYR A 143 24.34 3.10 -1.41
CA TYR A 143 24.38 4.38 -2.09
C TYR A 143 24.52 5.53 -1.08
N VAL A 144 23.70 5.53 -0.03
CA VAL A 144 23.75 6.53 1.05
C VAL A 144 25.14 6.58 1.68
N SER A 145 25.70 5.43 2.04
CA SER A 145 27.04 5.28 2.62
C SER A 145 28.13 5.88 1.72
N ARG A 146 28.07 5.68 0.40
CA ARG A 146 29.04 6.29 -0.53
C ARG A 146 28.92 7.82 -0.61
N VAL A 147 27.71 8.36 -0.59
CA VAL A 147 27.48 9.81 -0.60
C VAL A 147 28.02 10.43 0.69
N LEU A 148 27.73 9.81 1.84
CA LEU A 148 28.24 10.26 3.13
C LEU A 148 29.77 10.13 3.24
N ASP A 149 30.38 9.02 2.80
CA ASP A 149 31.84 8.87 2.76
C ASP A 149 32.49 9.98 1.92
N ALA A 150 31.87 10.36 0.80
CA ALA A 150 32.38 11.44 -0.05
C ALA A 150 32.37 12.80 0.65
N ALA A 151 31.29 13.13 1.36
CA ALA A 151 31.20 14.34 2.16
C ALA A 151 32.23 14.34 3.31
N LEU A 152 32.30 13.25 4.08
CA LEU A 152 33.23 13.11 5.21
C LEU A 152 34.70 13.14 4.78
N ARG A 153 35.01 12.64 3.58
CA ARG A 153 36.34 12.78 2.99
C ARG A 153 36.67 14.23 2.67
N GLY A 154 35.71 15.02 2.18
CA GLY A 154 35.87 16.46 1.95
C GLY A 154 36.18 17.23 3.23
N GLU A 155 35.64 16.79 4.36
CA GLU A 155 35.90 17.32 5.70
C GLU A 155 37.23 16.84 6.31
N GLY A 156 38.05 16.08 5.57
CA GLY A 156 39.37 15.63 6.02
C GLY A 156 39.35 14.50 7.06
N TRP A 157 38.23 13.81 7.26
CA TRP A 157 38.16 12.69 8.21
C TRP A 157 39.06 11.54 7.76
N SER A 158 39.76 10.90 8.70
CA SER A 158 40.63 9.75 8.39
C SER A 158 39.81 8.55 7.86
N PRO A 159 40.40 7.66 7.03
CA PRO A 159 39.70 6.48 6.53
C PRO A 159 39.11 5.59 7.64
N THR A 160 39.81 5.44 8.77
CA THR A 160 39.35 4.66 9.92
C THR A 160 38.12 5.28 10.56
N ARG A 161 38.16 6.60 10.84
CA ARG A 161 37.04 7.32 11.47
C ARG A 161 35.79 7.29 10.60
N ARG A 162 35.93 7.45 9.27
CA ARG A 162 34.78 7.38 8.35
C ARG A 162 34.14 6.00 8.37
N ARG A 163 34.94 4.93 8.36
CA ARG A 163 34.44 3.55 8.44
C ARG A 163 33.66 3.32 9.74
N GLU A 164 34.26 3.61 10.88
CA GLU A 164 33.62 3.45 12.20
C GLU A 164 32.29 4.22 12.30
N PHE A 165 32.26 5.45 11.79
CA PHE A 165 31.04 6.25 11.75
C PHE A 165 29.96 5.65 10.86
N LEU A 166 30.32 5.24 9.64
CA LEU A 166 29.36 4.66 8.69
C LEU A 166 28.83 3.32 9.16
N ASP A 167 29.67 2.48 9.76
CA ASP A 167 29.25 1.18 10.33
C ASP A 167 28.25 1.39 11.48
N GLY A 168 28.49 2.38 12.36
CA GLY A 168 27.55 2.75 13.41
C GLY A 168 26.24 3.34 12.86
N LEU A 169 26.33 4.19 11.84
CA LEU A 169 25.17 4.83 11.21
C LEU A 169 24.29 3.84 10.44
N GLU A 170 24.86 2.77 9.88
CA GLU A 170 24.09 1.76 9.15
C GLU A 170 22.98 1.16 10.01
N ALA A 171 23.29 0.84 11.27
CA ALA A 171 22.33 0.27 12.20
C ALA A 171 21.16 1.23 12.46
N GLU A 172 21.47 2.48 12.79
CA GLU A 172 20.48 3.54 13.05
C GLU A 172 19.63 3.85 11.81
N TYR A 173 20.27 3.97 10.65
CA TYR A 173 19.59 4.24 9.38
C TYR A 173 18.60 3.11 9.03
N LYS A 174 18.98 1.85 9.29
CA LYS A 174 18.16 0.69 8.95
C LYS A 174 17.09 0.36 10.01
N ALA A 175 17.23 0.84 11.24
CA ALA A 175 16.36 0.48 12.36
C ALA A 175 14.85 0.75 12.13
N PRO A 176 14.43 1.85 11.48
CA PRO A 176 13.01 2.11 11.23
C PRO A 176 12.36 1.19 10.18
N PHE A 177 13.15 0.51 9.35
CA PHE A 177 12.65 -0.26 8.21
C PHE A 177 12.63 -1.76 8.51
N ALA A 178 11.63 -2.47 7.98
CA ALA A 178 11.52 -3.91 8.13
C ALA A 178 12.77 -4.64 7.58
N PRO A 179 13.26 -5.71 8.24
CA PRO A 179 14.29 -6.57 7.67
C PRO A 179 13.83 -7.21 6.37
N VAL A 180 14.76 -7.32 5.42
CA VAL A 180 14.51 -8.00 4.14
C VAL A 180 14.45 -9.50 4.38
N GLY A 181 13.42 -10.16 3.86
CA GLY A 181 13.25 -11.60 3.91
C GLY A 181 12.54 -12.14 2.67
N GLU A 182 12.15 -13.40 2.70
CA GLU A 182 11.53 -14.11 1.57
C GLU A 182 10.24 -13.44 1.09
N GLU A 183 9.47 -12.84 2.00
CA GLU A 183 8.19 -12.19 1.70
C GLU A 183 8.36 -10.75 1.19
N THR A 184 9.54 -10.13 1.31
CA THR A 184 9.72 -8.71 0.95
C THR A 184 9.46 -8.47 -0.53
N LEU A 185 9.91 -9.38 -1.41
CA LEU A 185 9.64 -9.25 -2.84
C LEU A 185 8.14 -9.37 -3.12
N ALA A 186 7.49 -10.42 -2.59
CA ALA A 186 6.07 -10.65 -2.80
C ALA A 186 5.19 -9.58 -2.12
N GLY A 187 5.70 -8.88 -1.12
CA GLY A 187 5.00 -7.81 -0.42
C GLY A 187 5.12 -6.42 -1.06
N GLY A 188 6.05 -6.24 -2.01
CA GLY A 188 6.25 -4.98 -2.73
C GLY A 188 5.82 -5.00 -4.19
N LEU A 189 5.17 -6.07 -4.65
CA LEU A 189 4.76 -6.24 -6.05
C LEU A 189 3.25 -6.07 -6.21
N SER A 190 2.83 -5.27 -7.20
CA SER A 190 1.41 -4.96 -7.40
C SER A 190 0.59 -6.17 -7.84
N ASN A 191 1.15 -6.99 -8.72
CA ASN A 191 0.50 -8.21 -9.22
C ASN A 191 0.28 -9.27 -8.13
N THR A 192 1.10 -9.30 -7.08
CA THR A 192 0.92 -10.26 -5.98
C THR A 192 -0.24 -9.88 -5.06
N ILE A 193 -0.79 -8.66 -5.13
CA ILE A 193 -2.05 -8.32 -4.44
C ILE A 193 -3.19 -9.17 -5.00
N ALA A 194 -3.41 -9.13 -6.32
CA ALA A 194 -4.43 -9.95 -6.98
C ALA A 194 -4.14 -11.45 -6.78
N GLY A 195 -2.87 -11.86 -6.88
CA GLY A 195 -2.44 -13.23 -6.61
C GLY A 195 -2.77 -13.73 -5.20
N ARG A 196 -2.65 -12.88 -4.16
CA ARG A 196 -3.01 -13.24 -2.79
C ARG A 196 -4.52 -13.47 -2.63
N ILE A 197 -5.35 -12.68 -3.32
CA ILE A 197 -6.81 -12.90 -3.35
C ILE A 197 -7.13 -14.22 -4.04
N CYS A 198 -6.55 -14.47 -5.23
CA CYS A 198 -6.73 -15.73 -5.93
C CYS A 198 -6.31 -16.93 -5.08
N ASN A 199 -5.15 -16.85 -4.43
CA ASN A 199 -4.64 -17.93 -3.59
C ASN A 199 -5.52 -18.18 -2.34
N HIS A 200 -6.04 -17.12 -1.73
CA HIS A 200 -6.89 -17.25 -0.54
C HIS A 200 -8.23 -17.94 -0.84
N PHE A 201 -8.88 -17.57 -1.95
CA PHE A 201 -10.18 -18.12 -2.35
C PHE A 201 -10.09 -19.29 -3.35
N ASP A 202 -8.88 -19.73 -3.67
CA ASP A 202 -8.60 -20.80 -4.63
C ASP A 202 -9.15 -20.53 -6.05
N LEU A 203 -9.06 -19.28 -6.50
CA LEU A 203 -9.56 -18.82 -7.80
C LEU A 203 -8.57 -19.18 -8.92
N LYS A 204 -9.05 -19.77 -10.00
CA LYS A 204 -8.23 -20.27 -11.12
C LYS A 204 -8.36 -19.45 -12.41
N GLY A 205 -9.25 -18.46 -12.44
CA GLY A 205 -9.41 -17.56 -13.60
C GLY A 205 -8.27 -16.54 -13.77
N GLY A 206 -7.29 -16.52 -12.86
CA GLY A 206 -6.13 -15.65 -12.92
C GLY A 206 -6.26 -14.37 -12.10
N GLY A 207 -5.12 -13.79 -11.74
CA GLY A 207 -5.02 -12.52 -11.02
C GLY A 207 -4.23 -11.51 -11.84
N TYR A 208 -4.85 -10.36 -12.13
CA TYR A 208 -4.32 -9.33 -13.00
C TYR A 208 -4.30 -7.99 -12.26
N THR A 209 -3.26 -7.20 -12.52
CA THR A 209 -3.16 -5.85 -12.02
C THR A 209 -2.95 -4.88 -13.18
N VAL A 210 -3.72 -3.81 -13.16
CA VAL A 210 -3.72 -2.75 -14.18
C VAL A 210 -3.26 -1.45 -13.53
N ASP A 211 -2.36 -0.75 -14.20
CA ASP A 211 -1.87 0.56 -13.77
C ASP A 211 -2.10 1.59 -14.89
N GLY A 212 -3.15 2.38 -14.71
CA GLY A 212 -3.43 3.59 -15.48
C GLY A 212 -3.44 4.82 -14.58
N ALA A 213 -2.61 4.83 -13.53
CA ALA A 213 -2.63 5.85 -12.48
C ALA A 213 -4.05 6.05 -11.91
N CYS A 214 -4.60 7.27 -11.99
CA CYS A 214 -5.93 7.60 -11.48
C CYS A 214 -7.07 6.83 -12.17
N ALA A 215 -6.85 6.27 -13.37
CA ALA A 215 -7.85 5.52 -14.11
C ALA A 215 -7.80 4.00 -13.84
N SER A 216 -6.88 3.51 -13.01
CA SER A 216 -6.62 2.08 -12.83
C SER A 216 -7.84 1.26 -12.45
N SER A 217 -8.73 1.79 -11.59
CA SER A 217 -9.96 1.10 -11.18
C SER A 217 -10.97 0.99 -12.32
N LEU A 218 -11.04 1.97 -13.20
CA LEU A 218 -11.93 1.95 -14.37
C LEU A 218 -11.39 1.05 -15.48
N LEU A 219 -10.06 0.97 -15.64
CA LEU A 219 -9.43 0.06 -16.62
C LEU A 219 -9.48 -1.42 -16.19
N ALA A 220 -9.74 -1.68 -14.90
CA ALA A 220 -9.89 -3.04 -14.39
C ALA A 220 -11.28 -3.63 -14.64
N VAL A 221 -12.24 -2.82 -15.11
CA VAL A 221 -13.62 -3.20 -15.47
C VAL A 221 -13.75 -3.24 -16.99
#